data_AF-A0A818JEJ2-F1
#
_entry.id   AF-A0A818JEJ2-F1
#
_cell.length_a   1.000
_cell.length_b   1.000
_cell.length_c   1.000
_cell.angle_alpha   90.00
_cell.angle_beta   90.00
_cell.angle_gamma   90.00
#
_symmetry.space_group_name_H-M   'P 1'
#
loop_
_entity.id
_entity.type
_entity.pdbx_description
1 polymer ?
#
loop_
_entity_poly.entity_id
_entity_poly.type
_entity_poly.pdbx_seq_one_letter_code
_entity_poly.pdbx_strand_id
1 'polypeptide(L)'
;MLLRAIRYCSTFQIYLDEREKLRMSLLLNKYSNQIIEQQFNNVLLKFNIDQPLTIINYDKCRQNVLDSPYKERIVIDYDKVMFIHFTYCSSMKTFPFQFHTLWSKYFGESPINEVTPVLGTRNVQNLQRRLTKIG
;
A
#
# COMPACT_ATOMS: atom_id res chain seq x y z
N MET A 1 1.10 7.05 2.82
CA MET A 1 0.45 5.88 3.46
C MET A 1 1.34 5.18 4.49
N LEU A 2 2.61 4.88 4.23
CA LEU A 2 3.52 4.32 5.25
C LEU A 2 3.70 5.23 6.48
N LEU A 3 3.81 6.54 6.25
CA LEU A 3 3.82 7.56 7.32
C LEU A 3 2.61 7.44 8.26
N ARG A 4 1.44 7.12 7.70
CA ARG A 4 0.22 6.90 8.46
C ARG A 4 0.35 5.66 9.36
N ALA A 5 0.93 4.58 8.83
CA ALA A 5 1.21 3.38 9.63
C ALA A 5 2.12 3.72 10.83
N ILE A 6 3.23 4.44 10.61
CA ILE A 6 4.15 4.82 11.70
C ILE A 6 3.45 5.69 12.76
N ARG A 7 2.62 6.67 12.34
CA ARG A 7 1.92 7.57 13.28
C ARG A 7 0.89 6.84 14.14
N TYR A 8 0.08 5.97 13.54
CA TYR A 8 -1.09 5.40 14.21
C TYR A 8 -0.85 4.01 14.82
N CYS A 9 0.18 3.29 14.41
CA CYS A 9 0.48 1.98 15.00
C CYS A 9 1.24 2.19 16.31
N SER A 10 0.63 1.78 17.42
CA SER A 10 1.21 1.93 18.77
C SER A 10 2.30 0.91 19.08
N THR A 11 2.39 -0.18 18.32
CA THR A 11 3.42 -1.21 18.51
C THR A 11 4.12 -1.53 17.19
N PHE A 12 5.37 -2.01 17.30
CA PHE A 12 6.15 -2.43 16.15
C PHE A 12 5.46 -3.56 15.34
N GLN A 13 4.80 -4.50 16.01
CA GLN A 13 4.08 -5.59 15.32
C GLN A 13 2.91 -5.07 14.49
N ILE A 14 2.11 -4.15 15.03
CA ILE A 14 0.98 -3.56 14.28
C ILE A 14 1.51 -2.75 13.09
N TYR A 15 2.64 -2.08 13.25
CA TYR A 15 3.32 -1.41 12.15
C TYR A 15 3.77 -2.38 11.04
N LEU A 16 4.38 -3.51 11.39
CA LEU A 16 4.77 -4.54 10.42
C LEU A 16 3.56 -5.06 9.65
N ASP A 17 2.46 -5.36 10.36
CA ASP A 17 1.22 -5.82 9.75
C ASP A 17 0.68 -4.77 8.76
N GLU A 18 0.62 -3.50 9.14
CA GLU A 18 0.17 -2.42 8.27
C GLU A 18 1.12 -2.18 7.08
N ARG A 19 2.44 -2.26 7.29
CA ARG A 19 3.45 -2.16 6.22
C ARG A 19 3.25 -3.27 5.19
N GLU A 20 3.02 -4.50 5.62
CA GLU A 20 2.76 -5.62 4.72
C GLU A 20 1.43 -5.46 3.98
N LYS A 21 0.39 -4.94 4.63
CA LYS A 21 -0.86 -4.63 3.93
C LYS A 21 -0.67 -3.59 2.83
N LEU A 22 0.12 -2.54 3.11
CA LEU A 22 0.46 -1.51 2.14
C LEU A 22 1.29 -2.08 0.98
N ARG A 23 2.32 -2.86 1.29
CA ARG A 23 3.13 -3.58 0.28
C ARG A 23 2.22 -4.39 -0.63
N MET A 24 1.26 -5.10 -0.03
CA MET A 24 0.37 -5.93 -0.82
C MET A 24 -0.54 -5.14 -1.75
N SER A 25 -1.11 -4.04 -1.27
CA SER A 25 -1.91 -3.17 -2.12
C SER A 25 -1.08 -2.63 -3.30
N LEU A 26 0.18 -2.26 -3.08
CA LEU A 26 1.06 -1.79 -4.16
C LEU A 26 1.40 -2.90 -5.17
N LEU A 27 1.69 -4.12 -4.71
CA LEU A 27 1.94 -5.24 -5.61
C LEU A 27 0.73 -5.56 -6.50
N LEU A 28 -0.48 -5.51 -5.94
CA LEU A 28 -1.72 -5.68 -6.72
C LEU A 28 -1.89 -4.61 -7.80
N ASN A 29 -1.42 -3.40 -7.52
CA ASN A 29 -1.41 -2.29 -8.46
C ASN A 29 -0.17 -2.29 -9.39
N LYS A 30 0.47 -3.45 -9.55
CA LYS A 30 1.60 -3.70 -10.47
C LYS A 30 2.87 -2.88 -10.19
N TYR A 31 3.03 -2.32 -8.99
CA TYR A 31 4.30 -1.70 -8.60
C TYR A 31 5.37 -2.79 -8.36
N SER A 32 6.59 -2.56 -8.85
CA SER A 32 7.70 -3.50 -8.62
C SER A 32 8.17 -3.48 -7.17
N ASN A 33 8.70 -4.60 -6.67
CA ASN A 33 9.26 -4.67 -5.31
C ASN A 33 10.33 -3.59 -5.07
N GLN A 34 11.18 -3.32 -6.07
CA GLN A 34 12.23 -2.29 -5.96
C GLN A 34 11.63 -0.89 -5.76
N ILE A 35 10.60 -0.53 -6.53
CA ILE A 35 9.92 0.76 -6.38
C ILE A 35 9.26 0.86 -5.01
N ILE A 36 8.61 -0.22 -4.54
CA ILE A 36 7.94 -0.24 -3.23
C ILE A 36 8.96 0.01 -2.10
N GLU A 37 10.06 -0.73 -2.08
CA GLU A 37 11.09 -0.57 -1.04
C GLU A 37 11.75 0.81 -1.12
N GLN A 38 12.02 1.32 -2.33
CA GLN A 38 12.54 2.68 -2.51
C GLN A 38 11.57 3.72 -1.94
N GLN A 39 10.27 3.60 -2.20
CA GLN A 39 9.28 4.53 -1.64
C GLN A 39 9.16 4.41 -0.11
N PHE A 40 9.25 3.20 0.44
CA PHE A 40 9.26 3.01 1.89
C PHE A 40 10.48 3.66 2.53
N ASN A 41 11.67 3.46 1.95
CA ASN A 41 12.90 4.08 2.42
C ASN A 41 12.86 5.60 2.29
N ASN A 42 12.35 6.13 1.17
CA ASN A 42 12.18 7.58 0.98
C ASN A 42 11.32 8.19 2.09
N VAL A 43 10.25 7.51 2.52
CA VAL A 43 9.43 7.98 3.63
C VAL A 43 10.22 8.02 4.93
N LEU A 44 11.02 6.99 5.24
CA LEU A 44 11.83 6.97 6.46
C LEU A 44 12.91 8.07 6.46
N LEU A 45 13.59 8.25 5.34
CA LEU A 45 14.62 9.28 5.17
C LEU A 45 14.07 10.70 5.36
N LYS A 46 12.82 10.98 4.98
CA LYS A 46 12.16 12.28 5.25
C LYS A 46 12.09 12.65 6.73
N PHE A 47 12.17 11.66 7.62
CA PHE A 47 12.15 11.85 9.07
C PHE A 47 13.52 11.58 9.73
N ASN A 48 14.60 11.60 8.94
CA ASN A 48 15.96 11.30 9.38
C ASN A 48 16.07 9.91 10.03
N ILE A 49 15.32 8.93 9.52
CA ILE A 49 15.42 7.53 9.92
C ILE A 49 16.26 6.83 8.85
N ASP A 50 17.56 6.70 9.10
CA ASP A 50 18.58 6.10 8.22
C ASP A 50 18.83 4.61 8.52
N GLN A 51 18.30 4.11 9.63
CA GLN A 51 18.38 2.72 10.06
C GLN A 51 17.05 1.98 9.91
N PRO A 52 17.07 0.65 9.74
CA PRO A 52 15.85 -0.15 9.76
C PRO A 52 15.08 0.01 11.08
N LEU A 53 13.76 0.10 10.98
CA LEU A 53 12.89 0.07 12.16
C LEU A 53 12.91 -1.33 12.77
N THR A 54 13.13 -1.38 14.07
CA THR A 54 13.18 -2.59 14.90
C THR A 54 12.31 -2.39 16.13
N ILE A 55 12.00 -3.46 16.85
CA ILE A 55 11.25 -3.37 18.11
C ILE A 55 11.92 -2.44 19.13
N ILE A 56 13.25 -2.27 19.07
CA ILE A 56 14.02 -1.47 20.02
C ILE A 56 13.93 0.03 19.69
N ASN A 57 13.98 0.40 18.41
CA ASN A 57 14.06 1.80 17.99
C ASN A 57 12.71 2.38 17.51
N TYR A 58 11.67 1.55 17.38
CA TYR A 58 10.39 1.93 16.80
C TYR A 58 9.73 3.11 17.53
N ASP A 59 9.63 3.04 18.87
CA ASP A 59 8.92 4.07 19.64
C ASP A 59 9.60 5.43 19.53
N LYS A 60 10.93 5.46 19.57
CA LYS A 60 11.72 6.68 19.37
C LYS A 60 11.50 7.27 17.97
N CYS A 61 11.56 6.43 16.93
CA CYS A 61 11.35 6.87 15.55
C CYS A 61 9.91 7.36 15.33
N ARG A 62 8.93 6.67 15.92
CA ARG A 62 7.52 7.08 15.90
C ARG A 62 7.32 8.44 16.55
N GLN A 63 7.97 8.70 17.68
CA GLN A 63 7.89 9.99 18.35
C GLN A 63 8.44 11.12 17.47
N ASN A 64 9.61 10.92 16.84
CA ASN A 64 10.17 11.88 15.87
C ASN A 64 9.19 12.20 14.72
N VAL A 65 8.45 11.19 14.27
CA VAL A 65 7.47 11.33 13.18
C VAL A 65 6.19 12.06 13.61
N LEU A 66 5.80 11.93 14.88
CA LEU A 66 4.67 12.63 15.48
C LEU A 66 4.99 14.09 15.76
N ASP A 67 6.20 14.37 16.25
CA ASP A 67 6.66 15.71 16.59
C ASP A 67 7.09 16.52 15.36
N SER A 68 7.26 15.85 14.22
CA SER A 68 7.63 16.51 12.97
C SER A 68 6.57 17.52 12.51
N PRO A 69 6.96 18.76 12.16
CA PRO A 69 6.04 19.75 11.59
C PRO A 69 5.57 19.37 10.18
N TYR A 70 6.11 18.30 9.59
CA TYR A 70 5.79 17.84 8.24
C TYR A 70 4.34 17.34 8.16
N LYS A 71 3.51 18.10 7.44
CA LYS A 71 2.16 17.70 7.02
C LYS A 71 2.22 17.30 5.55
N GLU A 72 2.25 15.99 5.30
CA GLU A 72 2.13 15.49 3.93
C GLU A 72 0.70 15.73 3.44
N ARG A 73 0.53 16.63 2.47
CA ARG A 73 -0.72 16.81 1.75
C ARG A 73 -0.57 16.13 0.40
N ILE A 74 -1.10 14.91 0.30
CA ILE A 74 -1.14 14.21 -0.98
C ILE A 74 -2.21 14.90 -1.83
N VAL A 75 -1.80 15.50 -2.94
CA VAL A 75 -2.74 15.99 -3.96
C VAL A 75 -3.08 14.80 -4.84
N ILE A 76 -4.33 14.36 -4.79
CA ILE A 76 -4.86 13.34 -5.68
C ILE A 76 -5.66 14.06 -6.76
N ASP A 77 -5.31 13.83 -8.01
CA ASP A 77 -6.13 14.26 -9.14
C ASP A 77 -7.28 13.26 -9.31
N TYR A 78 -8.44 13.61 -8.74
CA TYR A 78 -9.62 12.75 -8.76
C TYR A 78 -10.26 12.63 -10.15
N ASP A 79 -9.86 13.48 -11.12
CA ASP A 79 -10.31 13.37 -12.51
C ASP A 79 -9.53 12.29 -13.27
N LYS A 80 -8.36 11.89 -12.75
CA LYS A 80 -7.45 10.91 -13.38
C LYS A 80 -7.28 9.61 -12.61
N VAL A 81 -7.84 9.50 -11.41
CA VAL A 81 -7.69 8.33 -10.53
C VAL A 81 -9.03 7.84 -10.02
N MET A 82 -9.30 6.54 -10.22
CA MET A 82 -10.49 5.87 -9.70
C MET A 82 -10.11 4.82 -8.66
N PHE A 83 -10.65 4.95 -7.44
CA PHE A 83 -10.47 3.95 -6.40
C PHE A 83 -11.53 2.86 -6.50
N ILE A 84 -11.10 1.63 -6.74
CA ILE A 84 -11.99 0.48 -6.88
C ILE A 84 -11.90 -0.37 -5.62
N HIS A 85 -12.97 -0.35 -4.83
CA HIS A 85 -13.10 -1.18 -3.64
C HIS A 85 -14.01 -2.36 -3.94
N PHE A 86 -13.54 -3.57 -3.62
CA PHE A 86 -14.38 -4.76 -3.67
C PHE A 86 -14.34 -5.52 -2.34
N THR A 87 -15.44 -6.19 -2.04
CA THR A 87 -15.50 -7.14 -0.93
C THR A 87 -14.96 -8.47 -1.42
N TYR A 88 -13.90 -8.94 -0.79
CA TYR A 88 -13.30 -10.23 -1.14
C TYR A 88 -14.30 -11.38 -0.89
N CYS A 89 -14.55 -12.18 -1.92
CA CYS A 89 -15.24 -13.46 -1.83
C CYS A 89 -14.28 -14.61 -2.23
N SER A 90 -14.44 -15.79 -1.64
CA SER A 90 -13.58 -16.95 -1.92
C SER A 90 -13.57 -17.37 -3.39
N SER A 91 -14.69 -17.17 -4.10
CA SER A 91 -14.81 -17.41 -5.54
C SER A 91 -13.99 -16.43 -6.38
N MET A 92 -13.68 -15.24 -5.86
CA MET A 92 -12.90 -14.19 -6.53
C MET A 92 -11.42 -14.19 -6.13
N LYS A 93 -10.90 -15.32 -5.62
CA LYS A 93 -9.52 -15.41 -5.11
C LYS A 93 -8.44 -14.95 -6.10
N THR A 94 -8.65 -15.11 -7.41
CA THR A 94 -7.70 -14.71 -8.46
C THR A 94 -7.96 -13.30 -8.98
N PHE A 95 -9.11 -12.72 -8.66
CA PHE A 95 -9.52 -11.42 -9.17
C PHE A 95 -8.48 -10.33 -8.91
N PRO A 96 -7.86 -10.22 -7.71
CA PRO A 96 -6.89 -9.15 -7.47
C PRO A 96 -5.66 -9.24 -8.37
N PHE A 97 -5.19 -10.46 -8.68
CA PHE A 97 -4.07 -10.67 -9.61
C PHE A 97 -4.43 -10.41 -11.06
N GLN A 98 -5.66 -10.76 -11.42
CA GLN A 98 -6.17 -10.62 -12.77
C GLN A 98 -6.79 -9.24 -13.01
N PHE A 99 -6.91 -8.39 -11.99
CA PHE A 99 -7.70 -7.16 -12.02
C PHE A 99 -7.32 -6.28 -13.20
N HIS A 100 -6.06 -5.89 -13.32
CA HIS A 100 -5.61 -5.03 -14.41
C HIS A 100 -5.68 -5.71 -15.78
N THR A 101 -5.57 -7.03 -15.84
CA THR A 101 -5.76 -7.79 -17.09
C THR A 101 -7.23 -7.76 -17.51
N LEU A 102 -8.16 -7.97 -16.57
CA LEU A 102 -9.60 -7.89 -16.81
C LEU A 102 -10.01 -6.45 -17.14
N TRP A 103 -9.46 -5.46 -16.42
CA TRP A 103 -9.69 -4.05 -16.69
C TRP A 103 -9.29 -3.70 -18.12
N SER A 104 -8.06 -4.04 -18.52
CA SER A 104 -7.60 -3.81 -19.90
C SER A 104 -8.43 -4.56 -20.93
N LYS A 105 -8.88 -5.80 -20.64
CA LYS A 105 -9.69 -6.60 -21.56
C LYS A 105 -11.06 -5.97 -21.83
N TYR A 106 -11.73 -5.47 -20.80
CA TYR A 106 -13.12 -4.99 -20.92
C TYR A 106 -13.23 -3.49 -21.12
N PHE A 107 -12.26 -2.73 -20.63
CA PHE A 107 -12.30 -1.27 -20.63
C PHE A 107 -11.14 -0.64 -21.41
N GLY A 108 -10.19 -1.41 -21.96
CA GLY A 108 -9.00 -0.86 -22.61
C GLY A 108 -9.26 0.11 -23.76
N GLU A 109 -10.38 -0.09 -24.48
CA GLU A 109 -10.81 0.76 -25.60
C GLU A 109 -11.90 1.79 -25.20
N SER A 110 -12.27 1.82 -23.93
CA SER A 110 -13.31 2.72 -23.41
C SER A 110 -12.70 4.04 -22.93
N PRO A 111 -13.44 5.17 -22.99
CA PRO A 111 -13.02 6.43 -22.38
C PRO A 111 -12.64 6.33 -20.89
N ILE A 112 -13.21 5.35 -20.17
CA ILE A 112 -12.86 5.10 -18.77
C ILE A 112 -11.40 4.66 -18.58
N ASN A 113 -10.71 4.22 -19.64
CA ASN A 113 -9.31 3.84 -19.59
C ASN A 113 -8.36 5.04 -19.46
N GLU A 114 -8.85 6.25 -19.71
CA GLU A 114 -8.09 7.49 -19.43
C GLU A 114 -7.93 7.71 -17.91
N VAL A 115 -8.73 7.03 -17.10
CA VAL A 115 -8.69 7.06 -15.63
C VAL A 115 -7.90 5.86 -15.12
N THR A 116 -6.90 6.10 -14.27
CA THR A 116 -6.09 5.03 -13.67
C THR A 116 -6.87 4.32 -12.56
N PRO A 117 -7.20 3.02 -12.69
CA PRO A 117 -7.86 2.31 -11.62
C PRO A 117 -6.84 1.92 -10.53
N VAL A 118 -7.17 2.24 -9.29
CA VAL A 118 -6.41 1.83 -8.11
C VAL A 118 -7.22 0.81 -7.34
N LEU A 119 -6.75 -0.43 -7.33
CA LEU A 119 -7.42 -1.52 -6.62
C LEU A 119 -7.17 -1.42 -5.12
N GLY A 120 -8.26 -1.23 -4.37
CA GLY A 120 -8.32 -1.31 -2.91
C GLY A 120 -9.00 -2.59 -2.45
N THR A 121 -8.46 -3.24 -1.43
CA THR A 121 -9.11 -4.39 -0.77
C THR A 121 -9.25 -4.11 0.72
N ARG A 122 -10.46 -4.36 1.25
CA ARG A 122 -10.74 -4.27 2.70
C ARG A 122 -10.21 -5.48 3.49
N ASN A 123 -9.81 -6.57 2.83
CA ASN A 123 -9.36 -7.80 3.49
C ASN A 123 -8.00 -8.26 2.96
N VAL A 124 -6.97 -7.51 3.32
CA VAL A 124 -5.59 -7.72 2.86
C VAL A 124 -4.96 -9.00 3.46
N GLN A 125 -5.39 -9.43 4.64
CA GLN A 125 -4.85 -10.61 5.35
C GLN A 125 -5.13 -11.93 4.61
N ASN A 126 -6.34 -12.11 4.09
CA ASN A 126 -6.70 -13.30 3.31
C ASN A 126 -5.97 -13.36 1.97
N LEU A 127 -5.70 -12.20 1.39
CA LEU A 127 -4.93 -12.06 0.15
C LEU A 127 -3.45 -12.38 0.38
N GLN A 128 -2.85 -11.83 1.43
CA GLN A 128 -1.45 -12.09 1.81
C GLN A 128 -1.19 -13.58 2.03
N ARG A 129 -2.05 -14.27 2.80
CA ARG A 129 -1.95 -15.72 3.06
C ARG A 129 -2.02 -16.60 1.81
N ARG A 130 -2.63 -16.12 0.73
CA ARG A 130 -2.75 -16.91 -0.52
C ARG A 130 -1.60 -16.65 -1.48
N LEU A 131 -0.99 -15.47 -1.41
CA LEU A 131 0.19 -15.12 -2.20
C LEU A 131 1.44 -15.80 -1.71
N THR A 132 1.63 -15.88 -0.40
CA THR A 132 2.77 -16.58 0.20
C THR A 132 2.66 -18.09 0.13
N LYS A 133 1.50 -18.64 -0.27
CA LYS A 133 1.29 -20.08 -0.53
C LYS A 133 1.51 -20.49 -1.99
N ILE A 134 1.79 -19.55 -2.88
CA ILE A 134 2.05 -19.81 -4.31
C ILE A 134 3.57 -19.71 -4.62
N GLY A 135 4.41 -19.46 -3.61
CA GLY A 135 5.86 -19.67 -3.66
C GLY A 135 6.24 -20.92 -2.89
#